data_AF-A0A109KNA2-F1
#
_entry.id   AF-A0A109KNA2-F1
#
_cell.length_a   1.000
_cell.length_b   1.000
_cell.length_c   1.000
_cell.angle_alpha   90.00
_cell.angle_beta   90.00
_cell.angle_gamma   90.00
#
_symmetry.space_group_name_H-M   'P 1'
#
loop_
_entity.id
_entity.type
_entity.pdbx_description
1 polymer ?
#
loop_
_entity_poly.entity_id
_entity_poly.type
_entity_poly.pdbx_seq_one_letter_code
_entity_poly.pdbx_strand_id
1 'polypeptide(L)'
;MSAQQLPVTASHTGAGNHDLAVGMLEGYIKSMSDPDCSAVAVRSSANTALMIFRALSIISATEDADYSERLNHAYEFRKGRAA
;
A
#
# COMPACT_ATOMS: atom_id res chain seq x y z
N MET A 1 27.86 -8.45 -42.17
CA MET A 1 26.49 -7.94 -42.13
C MET A 1 25.99 -8.10 -40.70
N SER A 2 25.78 -6.98 -40.02
CA SER A 2 25.36 -6.91 -38.61
C SER A 2 23.91 -7.33 -38.43
N ALA A 3 23.64 -8.11 -37.39
CA ALA A 3 22.35 -8.08 -36.70
C ALA A 3 22.65 -7.82 -35.23
N GLN A 4 22.55 -6.55 -34.83
CA GLN A 4 22.58 -6.18 -33.41
C GLN A 4 21.25 -6.64 -32.80
N GLN A 5 21.32 -7.61 -31.91
CA GLN A 5 20.21 -7.99 -31.05
C GLN A 5 19.94 -6.82 -30.08
N LEU A 6 18.80 -6.14 -30.24
CA LEU A 6 18.33 -5.14 -29.28
C LEU A 6 18.09 -5.81 -27.91
N PRO A 7 18.50 -5.20 -26.79
CA PRO A 7 18.14 -5.70 -25.47
C PRO A 7 16.63 -5.53 -25.28
N VAL A 8 15.94 -6.65 -25.07
CA VAL A 8 14.54 -6.68 -24.61
C VAL A 8 14.49 -5.87 -23.32
N THR A 9 13.84 -4.72 -23.40
CA THR A 9 13.63 -3.81 -22.27
C THR A 9 12.98 -4.59 -21.13
N ALA A 10 13.69 -4.61 -20.01
CA ALA A 10 13.33 -5.28 -18.78
C ALA A 10 11.87 -5.08 -18.38
N SER A 11 11.21 -6.20 -18.07
CA SER A 11 9.92 -6.28 -17.39
C SER A 11 10.00 -5.62 -16.00
N HIS A 12 9.93 -4.29 -15.93
CA HIS A 12 9.88 -3.52 -14.67
C HIS A 12 8.47 -3.43 -14.08
N THR A 13 7.45 -3.96 -14.76
CA THR A 13 6.04 -3.72 -14.43
C THR A 13 5.57 -4.40 -13.14
N GLY A 14 6.25 -5.46 -12.69
CA GLY A 14 5.93 -6.16 -11.43
C GLY A 14 6.48 -5.46 -10.19
N ALA A 15 7.77 -5.10 -10.20
CA ALA A 15 8.43 -4.44 -9.08
C ALA A 15 7.95 -2.99 -8.88
N GLY A 16 7.82 -2.21 -9.97
CA GLY A 16 7.43 -0.80 -9.85
C GLY A 16 6.02 -0.57 -9.30
N ASN A 17 5.06 -1.44 -9.63
CA ASN A 17 3.70 -1.34 -9.13
C ASN A 17 3.58 -1.84 -7.68
N HIS A 18 4.33 -2.88 -7.33
CA HIS A 18 4.43 -3.38 -5.95
C HIS A 18 5.05 -2.31 -5.03
N ASP A 19 6.20 -1.74 -5.43
CA ASP A 19 6.89 -0.69 -4.66
C ASP A 19 6.00 0.55 -4.46
N LEU A 20 5.24 0.95 -5.49
CA LEU A 20 4.27 2.04 -5.39
C LEU A 20 3.15 1.69 -4.40
N ALA A 21 2.59 0.49 -4.48
CA ALA A 21 1.54 0.04 -3.57
C ALA A 21 2.03 0.01 -2.11
N VAL A 22 3.23 -0.51 -1.86
CA VAL A 22 3.89 -0.48 -0.55
C VAL A 22 4.02 0.96 -0.06
N GLY A 23 4.54 1.87 -0.89
CA GLY A 23 4.67 3.28 -0.53
C GLY A 23 3.34 3.95 -0.18
N MET A 24 2.27 3.63 -0.91
CA MET A 24 0.92 4.13 -0.62
C MET A 24 0.38 3.58 0.71
N LEU A 25 0.53 2.28 0.98
CA LEU A 25 0.05 1.64 2.21
C LEU A 25 0.81 2.15 3.44
N GLU A 26 2.12 2.31 3.35
CA GLU A 26 2.93 2.95 4.40
C GLU A 26 2.50 4.41 4.62
N GLY A 27 2.18 5.12 3.54
CA GLY A 27 1.62 6.47 3.60
C GLY A 27 0.32 6.53 4.41
N TYR A 28 -0.62 5.61 4.19
CA TYR A 28 -1.86 5.54 4.97
C TYR A 28 -1.62 5.27 6.46
N ILE A 29 -0.71 4.35 6.79
CA ILE A 29 -0.35 4.06 8.19
C ILE A 29 0.22 5.31 8.85
N LYS A 30 1.11 6.04 8.16
CA LYS A 30 1.66 7.30 8.65
C LYS A 30 0.58 8.35 8.87
N SER A 31 -0.30 8.55 7.90
CA SER A 31 -1.42 9.51 7.98
C SER A 31 -2.40 9.19 9.11
N MET A 32 -2.48 7.93 9.55
CA MET A 32 -3.26 7.56 10.73
C MET A 32 -2.78 8.27 12.00
N SER A 33 -1.53 8.70 12.07
CA SER A 33 -1.00 9.45 13.22
C SER A 33 -1.08 10.98 13.07
N ASP A 34 -1.46 11.48 11.89
CA ASP A 34 -1.46 12.90 11.56
C ASP A 34 -2.75 13.60 12.04
N PRO A 35 -2.70 14.52 13.03
CA PRO A 35 -3.88 15.19 13.60
C PRO A 35 -4.76 15.87 12.56
N ASP A 36 -4.18 16.34 11.44
CA ASP A 36 -4.89 17.05 10.38
C ASP A 36 -5.66 16.10 9.44
N CYS A 37 -5.36 14.80 9.49
CA CYS A 37 -6.07 13.77 8.75
C CYS A 37 -7.24 13.17 9.55
N SER A 38 -8.39 12.97 8.90
CA SER A 38 -9.50 12.21 9.50
C SER A 38 -9.18 10.72 9.58
N ALA A 39 -9.10 10.18 10.80
CA ALA A 39 -8.76 8.77 11.03
C ALA A 39 -9.74 7.79 10.33
N VAL A 40 -11.03 8.13 10.30
CA VAL A 40 -12.06 7.31 9.62
C VAL A 40 -11.86 7.33 8.11
N ALA A 41 -11.59 8.51 7.54
CA ALA A 41 -11.35 8.65 6.10
C ALA A 41 -10.07 7.93 5.66
N VAL A 42 -8.99 8.06 6.44
CA VAL A 42 -7.73 7.34 6.20
C VAL A 42 -7.96 5.82 6.24
N ARG A 43 -8.66 5.31 7.27
CA ARG A 43 -8.96 3.87 7.39
C ARG A 43 -9.77 3.35 6.21
N SER A 44 -10.81 4.06 5.81
CA SER A 44 -11.65 3.67 4.66
C SER A 44 -10.87 3.69 3.35
N SER A 45 -10.02 4.69 3.14
CA SER A 45 -9.18 4.81 1.94
C SER A 45 -8.15 3.69 1.86
N ALA A 46 -7.47 3.40 2.98
CA ALA A 46 -6.49 2.33 3.07
C ALA A 46 -7.10 0.94 2.84
N ASN A 47 -8.26 0.66 3.45
CA ASN A 47 -8.99 -0.60 3.20
C ASN A 47 -9.38 -0.74 1.72
N THR A 48 -9.76 0.35 1.06
CA THR A 48 -10.08 0.34 -0.37
C THR A 48 -8.83 0.05 -1.21
N ALA A 49 -7.69 0.68 -0.88
CA ALA A 49 -6.43 0.43 -1.56
C ALA A 49 -5.98 -1.04 -1.42
N LEU A 50 -6.08 -1.61 -0.22
CA LEU A 50 -5.77 -3.02 0.04
C LEU A 50 -6.61 -3.96 -0.84
N MET A 51 -7.92 -3.74 -0.91
CA MET A 51 -8.81 -4.53 -1.79
C MET A 51 -8.39 -4.44 -3.26
N ILE A 52 -8.07 -3.23 -3.75
CA ILE A 52 -7.66 -3.03 -5.14
C ILE A 52 -6.33 -3.71 -5.43
N PHE A 53 -5.31 -3.51 -4.59
CA PHE A 53 -3.99 -4.10 -4.79
C PHE A 53 -4.03 -5.62 -4.73
N ARG A 54 -4.84 -6.19 -3.83
CA ARG A 54 -5.09 -7.63 -3.75
C ARG A 54 -5.78 -8.15 -5.01
N ALA A 55 -6.84 -7.48 -5.47
CA ALA A 55 -7.58 -7.87 -6.68
C ALA A 55 -6.71 -7.83 -7.95
N LEU A 56 -5.75 -6.90 -8.01
CA LEU A 56 -4.80 -6.77 -9.10
C LEU A 56 -3.56 -7.68 -8.96
N SER A 57 -3.51 -8.53 -7.92
CA SER A 57 -2.35 -9.36 -7.59
C SER A 57 -1.05 -8.56 -7.42
N ILE A 58 -1.16 -7.28 -7.04
CA ILE A 58 -0.02 -6.41 -6.74
C ILE A 58 0.55 -6.77 -5.36
N ILE A 59 -0.30 -7.13 -4.39
CA ILE A 59 0.13 -7.62 -3.07
C ILE A 59 -0.38 -9.04 -2.79
N SER A 60 0.40 -9.80 -2.02
CA SER A 60 0.05 -11.14 -1.57
C SER A 60 -1.01 -11.14 -0.46
N ALA A 61 -1.48 -12.33 -0.08
CA ALA A 61 -2.44 -12.51 1.03
C ALA A 61 -1.83 -12.14 2.37
N THR A 62 -0.57 -12.48 2.52
CA THR A 62 0.20 -12.24 3.74
C THR A 62 0.45 -10.75 3.92
N GLU A 63 0.81 -10.03 2.83
CA GLU A 63 0.98 -8.57 2.88
C GLU A 63 -0.33 -7.86 3.19
N ASP A 64 -1.44 -8.26 2.55
CA ASP A 64 -2.76 -7.70 2.84
C ASP A 64 -3.14 -7.84 4.33
N ALA A 65 -2.93 -9.03 4.91
CA ALA A 65 -3.16 -9.27 6.32
C ALA A 65 -2.26 -8.41 7.23
N ASP A 66 -0.96 -8.32 6.92
CA ASP A 66 0.01 -7.51 7.67
C ASP A 66 -0.38 -6.02 7.68
N TYR A 67 -0.64 -5.45 6.50
CA TYR A 67 -1.04 -4.04 6.40
C TYR A 67 -2.39 -3.78 7.06
N SER A 68 -3.35 -4.71 6.95
CA SER A 68 -4.64 -4.61 7.64
C SER A 68 -4.48 -4.57 9.16
N GLU A 69 -3.63 -5.43 9.72
CA GLU A 69 -3.33 -5.47 11.15
C GLU A 69 -2.67 -4.17 11.61
N ARG A 70 -1.62 -3.74 10.91
CA ARG A 70 -0.88 -2.50 11.22
C ARG A 70 -1.78 -1.27 11.17
N LEU A 71 -2.67 -1.19 10.18
CA LEU A 71 -3.65 -0.11 10.06
C LEU A 71 -4.66 -0.13 11.22
N ASN A 72 -5.16 -1.31 11.59
CA ASN A 72 -6.08 -1.46 12.72
C ASN A 72 -5.42 -1.04 14.04
N HIS A 73 -4.18 -1.46 14.27
CA HIS A 73 -3.42 -1.06 15.45
C HIS A 73 -3.22 0.47 15.50
N ALA A 74 -2.83 1.09 14.39
CA ALA A 74 -2.68 2.54 14.30
C ALA A 74 -4.01 3.28 14.54
N TYR A 75 -5.12 2.75 14.03
CA TYR A 75 -6.45 3.33 14.22
C TYR A 75 -6.92 3.26 15.68
N GLU A 76 -6.82 2.09 16.32
CA GLU A 76 -7.22 1.95 17.73
C GLU A 76 -6.33 2.80 18.64
N PHE A 77 -5.03 2.89 18.34
CA PHE A 77 -4.13 3.78 19.05
C PHE A 77 -4.56 5.25 18.95
N ARG A 78 -4.92 5.72 17.75
CA ARG A 78 -5.41 7.09 17.58
C ARG A 78 -6.74 7.34 18.29
N LYS A 79 -7.67 6.39 18.20
CA LYS A 79 -8.96 6.47 18.89
C LYS A 79 -8.77 6.55 20.41
N GLY A 80 -7.83 5.77 20.96
CA GLY A 80 -7.46 5.81 22.38
C GLY A 80 -6.77 7.10 22.83
N ARG A 81 -6.19 7.89 21.91
CA ARG A 81 -5.65 9.23 22.19
C ARG A 81 -6.69 10.35 22.09
N ALA A 82 -7.79 10.12 21.36
CA ALA A 82 -8.85 11.10 21.15
C ALA A 82 -9.98 11.00 22.19
N ALA A 83 -9.98 9.94 23.01
CA ALA A 83 -10.90 9.71 24.12
C ALA A 83 -10.31 10.23 25.44
#